data_AF-A0A372JQW0-F1
#
_entry.id   AF-A0A372JQW0-F1
#
_cell.length_a   1.000
_cell.length_b   1.000
_cell.length_c   1.000
_cell.angle_alpha   90.00
_cell.angle_beta   90.00
_cell.angle_gamma   90.00
#
_symmetry.space_group_name_H-M   'P 1'
#
loop_
_entity.id
_entity.type
_entity.pdbx_description
1 polymer ?
#
loop_
_entity_poly.entity_id
_entity_poly.type
_entity_poly.pdbx_seq_one_letter_code
_entity_poly.pdbx_strand_id
1 'polypeptide(L)'
;EAPQPPAAEAPQPAAAEASPAATSVDPIPVIAPAPDADEPWEELRGRRRDLPRAEPRPEFQPANDAERSLLRAASDNDHDLFLQTLADAEVLLPVGPDSDFTLRPGRAGFRWQTREVDGATLVQVFTSPERLAEIAGPGADSIRVPFPLILRYWPEYANALAVNPGSPAGGTILAEQLPGLATWADQRAARRMSEGFEAQNEVEQRLFDAALRRDTDAFFKVLLGSQVLVPADPETPWGITPDDPEFPWRPTRSRRTTRSSRGVRPACTDASRSSCSRRCAG
;
A
#
# COMPACT_ATOMS: atom_id res chain seq x y z
N GLU A 1 15.77 29.91 -64.15
CA GLU A 1 14.42 30.07 -64.71
C GLU A 1 14.24 29.12 -65.90
N ALA A 2 13.53 28.03 -65.69
CA ALA A 2 12.97 27.12 -66.70
C ALA A 2 11.89 26.27 -65.99
N PRO A 3 10.83 25.85 -66.70
CA PRO A 3 9.46 25.77 -66.16
C PRO A 3 9.16 24.45 -65.45
N GLN A 4 8.36 24.52 -64.38
CA GLN A 4 7.77 23.34 -63.73
C GLN A 4 6.65 22.74 -64.60
N PRO A 5 6.63 21.41 -64.83
CA PRO A 5 5.52 20.69 -65.46
C PRO A 5 4.37 20.43 -64.46
N PRO A 6 3.14 20.19 -64.94
CA PRO A 6 1.95 20.07 -64.09
C PRO A 6 1.94 18.77 -63.27
N ALA A 7 1.53 18.90 -62.01
CA ALA A 7 1.36 17.80 -61.07
C ALA A 7 0.23 16.86 -61.53
N ALA A 8 0.57 15.59 -61.70
CA ALA A 8 -0.39 14.51 -61.84
C ALA A 8 -0.97 14.16 -60.46
N GLU A 9 -2.28 14.30 -60.34
CA GLU A 9 -3.09 14.06 -59.15
C GLU A 9 -3.17 12.55 -58.88
N ALA A 10 -2.53 12.11 -57.80
CA ALA A 10 -2.66 10.76 -57.27
C ALA A 10 -3.92 10.65 -56.38
N PRO A 11 -4.57 9.47 -56.31
CA PRO A 11 -5.93 9.34 -55.80
C PRO A 11 -6.00 9.56 -54.28
N GLN A 12 -6.91 10.44 -53.89
CA GLN A 12 -7.22 10.74 -52.49
C GLN A 12 -7.95 9.54 -51.84
N PRO A 13 -7.59 9.17 -50.60
CA PRO A 13 -8.34 8.17 -49.85
C PRO A 13 -9.74 8.71 -49.55
N ALA A 14 -10.75 7.89 -49.83
CA ALA A 14 -12.14 8.18 -49.54
C ALA A 14 -12.28 8.61 -48.06
N ALA A 15 -12.66 9.87 -47.87
CA ALA A 15 -13.15 10.37 -46.60
C ALA A 15 -14.41 9.57 -46.25
N ALA A 16 -14.27 8.66 -45.29
CA ALA A 16 -15.41 8.09 -44.59
C ALA A 16 -16.07 9.24 -43.83
N GLU A 17 -17.17 9.75 -44.38
CA GLU A 17 -18.07 10.66 -43.68
C GLU A 17 -18.52 9.98 -42.39
N ALA A 18 -18.03 10.47 -41.26
CA ALA A 18 -18.49 10.08 -39.94
C ALA A 18 -19.95 10.51 -39.78
N SER A 19 -20.85 9.57 -40.05
CA SER A 19 -22.28 9.68 -39.76
C SER A 19 -22.48 9.79 -38.24
N PRO A 20 -23.14 10.84 -37.71
CA PRO A 20 -23.34 11.00 -36.27
C PRO A 20 -24.56 10.20 -35.83
N ALA A 21 -24.48 8.88 -35.87
CA ALA A 21 -25.57 8.03 -35.42
C ALA A 21 -25.10 6.60 -35.10
N ALA A 22 -24.39 6.42 -33.98
CA ALA A 22 -24.36 5.16 -33.24
C ALA A 22 -23.58 5.32 -31.92
N THR A 23 -24.10 6.13 -30.98
CA THR A 23 -23.85 5.81 -29.57
C THR A 23 -24.98 4.87 -29.16
N SER A 24 -24.82 3.58 -29.45
CA SER A 24 -25.67 2.57 -28.82
C SER A 24 -25.18 2.43 -27.38
N VAL A 25 -25.75 3.26 -26.51
CA VAL A 25 -25.72 3.00 -25.07
C VAL A 25 -26.49 1.70 -24.89
N ASP A 26 -25.80 0.62 -24.50
CA ASP A 26 -26.51 -0.55 -23.99
C ASP A 26 -27.48 -0.06 -22.91
N PRO A 27 -28.79 -0.34 -23.03
CA PRO A 27 -29.73 0.12 -22.03
C PRO A 27 -29.29 -0.47 -20.69
N ILE A 28 -28.99 0.43 -19.74
CA ILE A 28 -28.95 0.09 -18.31
C ILE A 28 -30.16 -0.82 -18.08
N PRO A 29 -30.00 -2.05 -17.54
CA PRO A 29 -31.13 -2.89 -17.25
C PRO A 29 -32.06 -2.05 -16.38
N VAL A 30 -33.20 -1.66 -16.97
CA VAL A 30 -34.26 -0.99 -16.24
C VAL A 30 -34.60 -1.99 -15.16
N ILE A 31 -34.21 -1.67 -13.92
CA ILE A 31 -34.69 -2.37 -12.76
C ILE A 31 -36.20 -2.29 -12.91
N ALA A 32 -36.80 -3.41 -13.31
CA ALA A 32 -38.23 -3.48 -13.41
C ALA A 32 -38.73 -3.04 -12.03
N PRO A 33 -39.62 -2.05 -11.95
CA PRO A 33 -40.23 -1.70 -10.70
C PRO A 33 -40.63 -3.01 -10.02
N ALA A 34 -40.21 -3.20 -8.76
CA ALA A 34 -40.80 -4.23 -7.94
C ALA A 34 -42.33 -4.12 -8.09
N PRO A 35 -43.10 -5.20 -8.01
CA PRO A 35 -44.55 -5.19 -8.23
C PRO A 35 -45.34 -4.18 -7.36
N ASP A 36 -44.67 -3.50 -6.43
CA ASP A 36 -45.17 -2.45 -5.54
C ASP A 36 -44.73 -1.02 -5.95
N ALA A 37 -44.20 -0.74 -7.15
CA ALA A 37 -43.68 0.61 -7.46
C ALA A 37 -44.73 1.71 -7.68
N ASP A 38 -46.01 1.34 -7.75
CA ASP A 38 -47.15 2.27 -7.69
C ASP A 38 -47.60 2.54 -6.25
N GLU A 39 -46.88 2.00 -5.25
CA GLU A 39 -47.20 2.23 -3.83
C GLU A 39 -47.05 3.73 -3.50
N PRO A 40 -48.11 4.40 -3.03
CA PRO A 40 -48.05 5.80 -2.62
C PRO A 40 -46.91 6.00 -1.65
N TRP A 41 -46.12 7.06 -1.83
CA TRP A 41 -44.96 7.34 -0.98
C TRP A 41 -45.31 7.31 0.53
N GLU A 42 -46.57 7.54 0.87
CA GLU A 42 -47.17 7.48 2.21
C GLU A 42 -47.13 6.07 2.83
N GLU A 43 -47.43 5.03 2.06
CA GLU A 43 -47.40 3.63 2.50
C GLU A 43 -45.97 3.13 2.68
N LEU A 44 -45.04 3.52 1.80
CA LEU A 44 -43.60 3.30 1.98
C LEU A 44 -43.06 3.99 3.25
N ARG A 45 -43.53 5.21 3.56
CA ARG A 45 -43.19 5.89 4.82
C ARG A 45 -43.79 5.19 6.03
N GLY A 46 -45.01 4.64 5.92
CA GLY A 46 -45.66 3.81 6.92
C GLY A 46 -44.83 2.56 7.24
N ARG A 47 -44.53 1.75 6.23
CA ARG A 47 -43.66 0.56 6.37
C ARG A 47 -42.31 0.91 6.98
N ARG A 48 -41.66 2.00 6.56
CA ARG A 48 -40.38 2.43 7.14
C ARG A 48 -40.50 2.80 8.62
N ARG A 49 -41.66 3.28 9.04
CA ARG A 49 -41.97 3.63 10.44
C ARG A 49 -42.23 2.39 11.29
N ASP A 50 -42.80 1.36 10.68
CA ASP A 50 -43.15 0.08 11.30
C ASP A 50 -42.00 -0.94 11.28
N LEU A 51 -40.95 -0.70 10.48
CA LEU A 51 -39.69 -1.43 10.59
C LEU A 51 -39.16 -1.29 12.03
N PRO A 52 -38.73 -2.39 12.66
CA PRO A 52 -38.06 -2.32 13.95
C PRO A 52 -36.93 -1.30 13.85
N ARG A 53 -37.02 -0.22 14.61
CA ARG A 53 -35.91 0.74 14.71
C ARG A 53 -34.74 -0.07 15.24
N ALA A 54 -33.71 -0.26 14.40
CA ALA A 54 -32.48 -0.91 14.82
C ALA A 54 -32.08 -0.27 16.15
N GLU A 55 -31.80 -1.11 17.16
CA GLU A 55 -31.34 -0.63 18.46
C GLU A 55 -30.28 0.44 18.23
N PRO A 56 -30.27 1.54 19.04
CA PRO A 56 -29.25 2.57 18.90
C PRO A 56 -27.90 1.87 18.85
N ARG A 57 -27.21 1.94 17.70
CA ARG A 57 -25.85 1.42 17.65
C ARG A 57 -25.09 2.12 18.76
N PRO A 58 -24.27 1.38 19.54
CA PRO A 58 -23.42 2.00 20.52
C PRO A 58 -22.68 3.16 19.85
N GLU A 59 -22.59 4.28 20.55
CA GLU A 59 -21.89 5.45 20.04
C GLU A 59 -20.48 5.04 19.63
N PHE A 60 -20.04 5.54 18.48
CA PHE A 60 -18.71 5.23 17.99
C PHE A 60 -17.67 5.82 18.94
N GLN A 61 -16.87 4.94 19.53
CA GLN A 61 -15.75 5.33 20.37
C GLN A 61 -14.44 5.15 19.59
N PRO A 62 -13.72 6.24 19.30
CA PRO A 62 -12.38 6.19 18.76
C PRO A 62 -11.43 5.42 19.67
N ALA A 63 -10.70 4.44 19.13
CA ALA A 63 -9.75 3.62 19.89
C ALA A 63 -8.41 4.33 20.15
N ASN A 64 -8.02 5.28 19.28
CA ASN A 64 -6.73 5.98 19.37
C ASN A 64 -6.81 7.42 18.84
N ASP A 65 -5.69 8.14 18.90
CA ASP A 65 -5.59 9.53 18.42
C ASP A 65 -5.89 9.65 16.92
N ALA A 66 -5.43 8.69 16.11
CA ALA A 66 -5.68 8.69 14.67
C ALA A 66 -7.19 8.60 14.39
N GLU A 67 -7.91 7.70 15.05
CA GLU A 67 -9.37 7.59 14.90
C GLU A 67 -10.12 8.84 15.37
N ARG A 68 -9.64 9.50 16.43
CA ARG A 68 -10.24 10.77 16.88
C ARG A 68 -10.09 11.85 15.81
N SER A 69 -8.92 11.93 15.19
CA SER A 69 -8.64 12.87 14.10
C SER A 69 -9.41 12.52 12.83
N LEU A 70 -9.52 11.24 12.47
CA LEU A 70 -10.32 10.77 11.32
C LEU A 70 -11.81 11.01 11.53
N LEU A 71 -12.33 10.77 12.74
CA LEU A 71 -13.73 11.06 13.07
C LEU A 71 -14.03 12.56 12.96
N ARG A 72 -13.13 13.41 13.46
CA ARG A 72 -13.25 14.87 13.33
C ARG A 72 -13.26 15.26 11.85
N ALA A 73 -12.26 14.81 11.09
CA ALA A 73 -12.14 15.10 9.68
C ALA A 73 -13.39 14.67 8.89
N ALA A 74 -13.93 13.47 9.17
CA ALA A 74 -15.15 12.98 8.56
C ALA A 74 -16.39 13.82 8.96
N SER A 75 -16.49 14.20 10.24
CA SER A 75 -17.60 15.03 10.74
C SER A 75 -17.62 16.43 10.12
N ASP A 76 -16.44 16.99 9.87
CA ASP A 76 -16.25 18.32 9.28
C ASP A 76 -16.16 18.27 7.74
N ASN A 77 -16.25 17.07 7.13
CA ASN A 77 -16.04 16.82 5.69
C ASN A 77 -14.67 17.33 5.16
N ASP A 78 -13.67 17.33 6.02
CA ASP A 78 -12.29 17.76 5.75
C ASP A 78 -11.47 16.59 5.19
N HIS A 79 -11.51 16.46 3.87
CA HIS A 79 -10.81 15.40 3.14
C HIS A 79 -9.28 15.55 3.25
N ASP A 80 -8.77 16.77 3.32
CA ASP A 80 -7.33 17.03 3.42
C ASP A 80 -6.82 16.59 4.79
N LEU A 81 -7.52 16.93 5.87
CA LEU A 81 -7.18 16.47 7.22
C LEU A 81 -7.30 14.95 7.35
N PHE A 82 -8.30 14.34 6.71
CA PHE A 82 -8.46 12.88 6.70
C PHE A 82 -7.23 12.21 6.08
N LEU A 83 -6.83 12.63 4.88
CA LEU A 83 -5.67 12.08 4.19
C LEU A 83 -4.36 12.38 4.93
N GLN A 84 -4.19 13.60 5.47
CA GLN A 84 -3.06 13.97 6.34
C GLN A 84 -2.95 13.05 7.55
N THR A 85 -4.07 12.80 8.23
CA THR A 85 -4.11 11.89 9.38
C THR A 85 -3.69 10.48 8.97
N LEU A 86 -4.17 9.98 7.83
CA LEU A 86 -3.78 8.66 7.34
C LEU A 86 -2.30 8.58 6.96
N ALA A 87 -1.76 9.56 6.25
CA ALA A 87 -0.33 9.59 5.90
C ALA A 87 0.60 9.61 7.12
N ASP A 88 0.06 9.97 8.29
CA ASP A 88 0.79 10.07 9.54
C ASP A 88 0.59 8.83 10.43
N ALA A 89 -0.39 7.99 10.08
CA ALA A 89 -0.78 6.83 10.86
C ALA A 89 -0.02 5.56 10.47
N GLU A 90 0.18 4.71 11.46
CA GLU A 90 0.34 3.27 11.22
C GLU A 90 -1.03 2.61 11.16
N VAL A 91 -1.20 1.70 10.20
CA VAL A 91 -2.43 0.95 10.02
C VAL A 91 -2.16 -0.55 10.14
N LEU A 92 -3.22 -1.27 10.50
CA LEU A 92 -3.31 -2.71 10.51
C LEU A 92 -3.79 -3.18 9.14
N LEU A 93 -2.96 -3.99 8.50
CA LEU A 93 -3.30 -4.68 7.27
C LEU A 93 -3.62 -6.14 7.63
N PRO A 94 -4.86 -6.63 7.40
CA PRO A 94 -5.21 -8.03 7.63
C PRO A 94 -4.32 -8.96 6.80
N VAL A 95 -3.98 -10.12 7.38
CA VAL A 95 -3.29 -11.20 6.69
C VAL A 95 -4.04 -12.50 6.88
N GLY A 96 -3.90 -13.44 5.94
CA GLY A 96 -4.58 -14.73 6.03
C GLY A 96 -4.01 -15.61 7.15
N PRO A 97 -4.76 -16.62 7.62
CA PRO A 97 -4.24 -17.64 8.54
C PRO A 97 -3.00 -18.31 7.92
N ASP A 98 -1.99 -18.59 8.73
CA ASP A 98 -0.67 -19.13 8.32
C ASP A 98 0.22 -18.17 7.50
N SER A 99 -0.08 -16.87 7.49
CA SER A 99 0.80 -15.89 6.86
C SER A 99 2.12 -15.75 7.62
N ASP A 100 3.23 -15.69 6.87
CA ASP A 100 4.52 -15.29 7.45
C ASP A 100 4.44 -13.80 7.84
N PHE A 101 4.30 -13.52 9.13
CA PHE A 101 4.23 -12.18 9.72
C PHE A 101 5.51 -11.36 9.54
N THR A 102 6.57 -11.91 8.94
CA THR A 102 7.72 -11.13 8.50
C THR A 102 7.53 -10.61 7.07
N LEU A 103 6.60 -11.16 6.28
CA LEU A 103 6.25 -10.62 4.97
C LEU A 103 5.52 -9.27 5.15
N ARG A 104 5.76 -8.37 4.20
CA ARG A 104 5.26 -6.99 4.17
C ARG A 104 4.91 -6.64 2.73
N PRO A 105 4.06 -5.63 2.50
CA PRO A 105 3.93 -5.02 1.18
C PRO A 105 5.31 -4.78 0.52
N GLY A 106 5.45 -5.13 -0.76
CA GLY A 106 6.71 -5.04 -1.51
C GLY A 106 7.69 -6.22 -1.37
N ARG A 107 7.38 -7.20 -0.50
CA ARG A 107 8.10 -8.47 -0.38
C ARG A 107 7.54 -9.48 -1.39
N ALA A 108 8.41 -10.23 -2.08
CA ALA A 108 7.90 -11.25 -3.00
C ALA A 108 7.19 -12.37 -2.18
N GLY A 109 6.00 -12.75 -2.62
CA GLY A 109 5.15 -13.70 -1.90
C GLY A 109 4.20 -13.07 -0.87
N PHE A 110 4.22 -11.74 -0.66
CA PHE A 110 3.18 -11.07 0.12
C PHE A 110 1.83 -11.16 -0.61
N ARG A 111 0.79 -11.65 0.08
CA ARG A 111 -0.56 -11.81 -0.47
C ARG A 111 -1.49 -10.78 0.14
N TRP A 112 -1.94 -9.84 -0.69
CA TRP A 112 -2.96 -8.88 -0.32
C TRP A 112 -4.29 -9.58 -0.06
N GLN A 113 -4.94 -9.23 1.05
CA GLN A 113 -6.28 -9.71 1.37
C GLN A 113 -7.28 -8.76 0.73
N THR A 114 -8.01 -9.25 -0.28
CA THR A 114 -9.09 -8.52 -0.94
C THR A 114 -10.46 -9.01 -0.44
N ARG A 115 -11.46 -8.15 -0.54
CA ARG A 115 -12.86 -8.47 -0.25
C ARG A 115 -13.74 -7.87 -1.34
N GLU A 116 -14.77 -8.60 -1.72
CA GLU A 116 -15.84 -8.09 -2.59
C GLU A 116 -16.89 -7.37 -1.75
N VAL A 117 -17.20 -6.12 -2.10
CA VAL A 117 -18.29 -5.34 -1.52
C VAL A 117 -19.00 -4.61 -2.65
N ASP A 118 -20.31 -4.81 -2.78
CA ASP A 118 -21.16 -4.18 -3.81
C ASP A 118 -20.62 -4.32 -5.25
N GLY A 119 -19.99 -5.47 -5.55
CA GLY A 119 -19.41 -5.76 -6.87
C GLY A 119 -18.04 -5.13 -7.13
N ALA A 120 -17.44 -4.48 -6.13
CA ALA A 120 -16.09 -3.94 -6.20
C ALA A 120 -15.12 -4.75 -5.32
N THR A 121 -13.96 -5.07 -5.89
CA THR A 121 -12.83 -5.63 -5.16
C THR A 121 -12.12 -4.52 -4.37
N LEU A 122 -12.05 -4.66 -3.06
CA LEU A 122 -11.38 -3.72 -2.18
C LEU A 122 -10.35 -4.37 -1.27
N VAL A 123 -9.33 -3.59 -0.92
CA VAL A 123 -8.35 -3.93 0.13
C VAL A 123 -8.70 -3.11 1.36
N GLN A 124 -8.79 -3.77 2.51
CA GLN A 124 -9.19 -3.14 3.77
C GLN A 124 -7.98 -2.88 4.65
N VAL A 125 -7.94 -1.70 5.27
CA VAL A 125 -6.98 -1.35 6.32
C VAL A 125 -7.72 -0.81 7.52
N PHE A 126 -7.14 -1.01 8.69
CA PHE A 126 -7.77 -0.65 9.96
C PHE A 126 -6.82 0.21 10.78
N THR A 127 -7.33 1.21 11.47
CA THR A 127 -6.52 2.05 12.36
C THR A 127 -6.41 1.49 13.77
N SER A 128 -7.19 0.47 14.11
CA SER A 128 -7.16 -0.17 15.43
C SER A 128 -7.58 -1.64 15.39
N PRO A 129 -7.14 -2.45 16.38
CA PRO A 129 -7.60 -3.83 16.55
C PRO A 129 -9.11 -3.95 16.74
N GLU A 130 -9.73 -2.96 17.37
CA GLU A 130 -11.17 -2.89 17.60
C GLU A 130 -11.94 -2.84 16.27
N ARG A 131 -11.53 -1.94 15.35
CA ARG A 131 -12.13 -1.86 14.01
C ARG A 131 -11.89 -3.11 13.17
N LEU A 132 -10.72 -3.73 13.32
CA LEU A 132 -10.41 -5.01 12.67
C LEU A 132 -11.33 -6.12 13.19
N ALA A 133 -11.49 -6.21 14.52
CA ALA A 133 -12.28 -7.26 15.16
C ALA A 133 -13.78 -7.16 14.83
N GLU A 134 -14.31 -5.95 14.60
CA GLU A 134 -15.69 -5.73 14.15
C GLU A 134 -16.00 -6.39 12.81
N ILE A 135 -15.01 -6.47 11.90
CA ILE A 135 -15.20 -6.99 10.53
C ILE A 135 -14.69 -8.43 10.37
N ALA A 136 -13.56 -8.75 10.99
CA ALA A 136 -12.85 -10.03 10.82
C ALA A 136 -12.96 -10.96 12.05
N GLY A 137 -13.57 -10.49 13.14
CA GLY A 137 -13.67 -11.22 14.39
C GLY A 137 -12.48 -11.01 15.34
N PRO A 138 -12.64 -11.34 16.63
CA PRO A 138 -11.59 -11.19 17.62
C PRO A 138 -10.38 -12.08 17.30
N GLY A 139 -9.17 -11.53 17.44
CA GLY A 139 -7.92 -12.26 17.19
C GLY A 139 -7.56 -12.41 15.72
N ALA A 140 -8.20 -11.65 14.81
CA ALA A 140 -7.82 -11.63 13.41
C ALA A 140 -6.35 -11.22 13.21
N ASP A 141 -5.64 -12.02 12.41
CA ASP A 141 -4.22 -11.82 12.12
C ASP A 141 -4.02 -10.54 11.28
N SER A 142 -3.06 -9.71 11.70
CA SER A 142 -2.72 -8.48 10.99
C SER A 142 -1.25 -8.08 11.21
N ILE A 143 -0.76 -7.23 10.31
CA ILE A 143 0.56 -6.58 10.44
C ILE A 143 0.39 -5.07 10.57
N ARG A 144 1.20 -4.43 11.42
CA ARG A 144 1.32 -2.98 11.49
C ARG A 144 2.28 -2.46 10.43
N VAL A 145 1.84 -1.47 9.66
CA VAL A 145 2.64 -0.81 8.62
C VAL A 145 2.29 0.68 8.54
N PRO A 146 3.25 1.56 8.25
CA PRO A 146 2.95 2.95 7.91
C PRO A 146 2.04 3.01 6.67
N PHE A 147 1.00 3.84 6.71
CA PHE A 147 0.07 3.98 5.58
C PHE A 147 0.76 4.35 4.25
N PRO A 148 1.76 5.26 4.19
CA PRO A 148 2.47 5.54 2.94
C PRO A 148 3.13 4.30 2.32
N LEU A 149 3.57 3.33 3.14
CA LEU A 149 4.18 2.09 2.65
C LEU A 149 3.15 1.23 1.89
N ILE A 150 1.90 1.25 2.31
CA ILE A 150 0.81 0.55 1.63
C ILE A 150 0.60 1.13 0.24
N LEU A 151 0.51 2.45 0.12
CA LEU A 151 0.31 3.14 -1.16
C LEU A 151 1.47 2.88 -2.13
N ARG A 152 2.70 2.87 -1.62
CA ARG A 152 3.92 2.62 -2.41
C ARG A 152 3.96 1.25 -3.06
N TYR A 153 3.37 0.24 -2.42
CA TYR A 153 3.40 -1.15 -2.89
C TYR A 153 2.00 -1.68 -3.23
N TRP A 154 1.06 -0.77 -3.47
CA TRP A 154 -0.35 -1.09 -3.70
C TRP A 154 -0.49 -2.22 -4.74
N PRO A 155 -1.35 -3.23 -4.49
CA PRO A 155 -1.62 -4.27 -5.48
C PRO A 155 -2.29 -3.65 -6.72
N GLU A 156 -2.49 -4.46 -7.75
CA GLU A 156 -3.09 -4.09 -9.05
C GLU A 156 -4.01 -2.86 -9.04
N TYR A 157 -3.83 -1.98 -10.03
CA TYR A 157 -4.47 -0.65 -10.16
C TYR A 157 -6.01 -0.63 -10.26
N ALA A 158 -6.70 -1.74 -9.99
CA ALA A 158 -8.16 -1.87 -10.04
C ALA A 158 -8.83 -1.89 -8.65
N ASN A 159 -8.10 -2.17 -7.57
CA ASN A 159 -8.72 -2.35 -6.24
C ASN A 159 -8.82 -1.03 -5.47
N ALA A 160 -10.02 -0.73 -4.98
CA ALA A 160 -10.25 0.39 -4.07
C ALA A 160 -9.65 0.10 -2.67
N LEU A 161 -9.32 1.16 -1.94
CA LEU A 161 -8.85 1.09 -0.57
C LEU A 161 -9.99 1.47 0.38
N ALA A 162 -10.35 0.58 1.30
CA ALA A 162 -11.30 0.87 2.37
C ALA A 162 -10.57 1.01 3.71
N VAL A 163 -10.72 2.16 4.36
CA VAL A 163 -10.20 2.46 5.69
C VAL A 163 -11.33 2.35 6.70
N ASN A 164 -11.17 1.53 7.73
CA ASN A 164 -12.18 1.28 8.77
C ASN A 164 -13.62 1.13 8.20
N PRO A 165 -13.84 0.19 7.26
CA PRO A 165 -15.12 0.07 6.55
C PRO A 165 -16.29 -0.09 7.53
N GLY A 166 -17.35 0.68 7.29
CA GLY A 166 -18.56 0.68 8.11
C GLY A 166 -18.49 1.53 9.39
N SER A 167 -17.35 2.15 9.70
CA SER A 167 -17.21 3.04 10.85
C SER A 167 -17.37 4.53 10.48
N PRO A 168 -17.82 5.39 11.40
CA PRO A 168 -17.83 6.85 11.22
C PRO A 168 -16.45 7.50 11.03
N ALA A 169 -15.37 6.83 11.42
CA ALA A 169 -13.99 7.26 11.18
C ALA A 169 -13.35 6.52 9.98
N GLY A 170 -14.19 6.01 9.08
CA GLY A 170 -13.79 5.27 7.89
C GLY A 170 -14.03 6.06 6.60
N GLY A 171 -13.51 5.51 5.50
CA GLY A 171 -13.66 6.07 4.17
C GLY A 171 -13.13 5.13 3.09
N THR A 172 -13.58 5.33 1.86
CA THR A 172 -13.13 4.56 0.70
C THR A 172 -12.40 5.50 -0.27
N ILE A 173 -11.20 5.10 -0.68
CA ILE A 173 -10.38 5.80 -1.68
C ILE A 173 -10.40 4.96 -2.96
N LEU A 174 -10.78 5.58 -4.08
CA LEU A 174 -10.88 4.89 -5.37
C LEU A 174 -9.50 4.58 -5.94
N ALA A 175 -9.40 3.50 -6.71
CA ALA A 175 -8.12 3.04 -7.24
C ALA A 175 -7.40 4.11 -8.08
N GLU A 176 -8.15 4.90 -8.84
CA GLU A 176 -7.67 6.04 -9.65
C GLU A 176 -7.06 7.19 -8.83
N GLN A 177 -7.42 7.34 -7.56
CA GLN A 177 -6.91 8.39 -6.68
C GLN A 177 -5.59 7.97 -6.00
N LEU A 178 -5.33 6.67 -5.92
CA LEU A 178 -4.19 6.12 -5.19
C LEU A 178 -2.81 6.53 -5.73
N PRO A 179 -2.56 6.64 -7.06
CA PRO A 179 -1.25 7.09 -7.56
C PRO A 179 -0.89 8.53 -7.16
N GLY A 180 -1.86 9.44 -7.23
CA GLY A 180 -1.68 10.83 -6.79
C GLY A 180 -1.44 10.90 -5.28
N LEU A 181 -2.24 10.14 -4.52
CA LEU A 181 -2.08 10.02 -3.08
C LEU A 181 -0.72 9.42 -2.67
N ALA A 182 -0.25 8.39 -3.39
CA ALA A 182 1.05 7.76 -3.14
C ALA A 182 2.19 8.77 -3.31
N THR A 183 2.16 9.56 -4.38
CA THR A 183 3.17 10.60 -4.65
C THR A 183 3.19 11.65 -3.54
N TRP A 184 2.01 12.11 -3.12
CA TRP A 184 1.89 13.08 -2.03
C TRP A 184 2.35 12.49 -0.68
N ALA A 185 1.97 11.26 -0.37
CA ALA A 185 2.36 10.58 0.86
C ALA A 185 3.87 10.34 0.93
N ASP A 186 4.50 9.96 -0.19
CA ASP A 186 5.96 9.82 -0.30
C ASP A 186 6.68 11.15 -0.05
N GLN A 187 6.20 12.25 -0.63
CA GLN A 187 6.76 13.59 -0.39
C GLN A 187 6.65 13.99 1.09
N ARG A 188 5.52 13.70 1.73
CA ARG A 188 5.30 13.98 3.15
C ARG A 188 6.18 13.12 4.04
N ALA A 189 6.32 11.82 3.74
CA ALA A 189 7.21 10.92 4.45
C ALA A 189 8.67 11.37 4.35
N ALA A 190 9.12 11.77 3.15
CA ALA A 190 10.46 12.31 2.93
C ALA A 190 10.70 13.60 3.73
N ARG A 191 9.72 14.51 3.77
CA ARG A 191 9.79 15.74 4.58
C ARG A 191 9.97 15.42 6.06
N ARG A 192 9.21 14.48 6.62
CA ARG A 192 9.39 14.06 8.02
C ARG A 192 10.75 13.48 8.31
N MET A 193 11.23 12.58 7.43
CA MET A 193 12.56 11.99 7.58
C MET A 193 13.63 13.09 7.60
N SER A 194 13.44 14.15 6.80
CA SER A 194 14.36 15.30 6.81
C SER A 194 14.25 16.17 8.07
N GLU A 195 13.05 16.34 8.64
CA GLU A 195 12.85 17.15 9.86
C GLU A 195 13.49 16.53 11.10
N GLY A 196 13.54 15.20 11.17
CA GLY A 196 14.22 14.46 12.24
C GLY A 196 15.65 14.03 11.93
N PHE A 197 16.22 14.47 10.80
CA PHE A 197 17.57 14.09 10.40
C PHE A 197 18.61 14.90 11.16
N GLU A 198 19.36 14.23 12.04
CA GLU A 198 20.52 14.81 12.70
C GLU A 198 21.80 14.27 12.05
N ALA A 199 22.52 15.14 11.34
CA ALA A 199 23.79 14.77 10.72
C ALA A 199 24.83 14.42 11.80
N GLN A 200 25.39 13.21 11.70
CA GLN A 200 26.38 12.69 12.66
C GLN A 200 27.82 13.09 12.29
N ASN A 201 28.03 13.54 11.05
CA ASN A 201 29.32 13.99 10.54
C ASN A 201 29.16 15.04 9.44
N GLU A 202 30.28 15.68 9.04
CA GLU A 202 30.28 16.72 8.01
C GLU A 202 29.83 16.22 6.63
N VAL A 203 30.12 14.96 6.29
CA VAL A 203 29.71 14.37 5.02
C VAL A 203 28.19 14.29 4.94
N GLU A 204 27.56 13.75 5.98
CA GLU A 204 26.10 13.69 6.12
C GLU A 204 25.46 15.07 6.06
N GLN A 205 26.05 16.05 6.76
CA GLN A 205 25.55 17.42 6.73
C GLN A 205 25.59 17.98 5.30
N ARG A 206 26.71 17.83 4.58
CA ARG A 206 26.84 18.32 3.20
C ARG A 206 25.92 17.60 2.22
N LEU A 207 25.72 16.28 2.38
CA LEU A 207 24.77 15.51 1.58
C LEU A 207 23.35 15.99 1.81
N PHE A 208 22.96 16.20 3.06
CA PHE A 208 21.63 16.69 3.43
C PHE A 208 21.38 18.10 2.88
N ASP A 209 22.37 18.97 3.02
CA ASP A 209 22.36 20.34 2.50
C ASP A 209 22.21 20.40 0.98
N ALA A 210 22.90 19.53 0.25
CA ALA A 210 22.79 19.41 -1.20
C ALA A 210 21.41 18.86 -1.61
N ALA A 211 20.91 17.85 -0.89
CA ALA A 211 19.59 17.27 -1.14
C ALA A 211 18.46 18.29 -0.92
N LEU A 212 18.54 19.10 0.14
CA LEU A 212 17.55 20.15 0.43
C LEU A 212 17.49 21.22 -0.67
N ARG A 213 18.65 21.58 -1.23
CA ARG A 213 18.76 22.51 -2.37
C ARG A 213 18.42 21.85 -3.71
N ARG A 214 18.14 20.54 -3.72
CA ARG A 214 18.00 19.71 -4.93
C ARG A 214 19.21 19.83 -5.88
N ASP A 215 20.38 20.07 -5.31
CA ASP A 215 21.63 20.17 -6.06
C ASP A 215 22.24 18.77 -6.21
N THR A 216 21.79 18.08 -7.25
CA THR A 216 22.22 16.72 -7.58
C THR A 216 23.72 16.64 -7.85
N ASP A 217 24.32 17.67 -8.47
CA ASP A 217 25.74 17.69 -8.80
C ASP A 217 26.61 17.83 -7.55
N ALA A 218 26.27 18.78 -6.66
CA ALA A 218 26.93 18.91 -5.37
C ALA A 218 26.79 17.63 -4.53
N PHE A 219 25.61 17.01 -4.52
CA PHE A 219 25.36 15.77 -3.81
C PHE A 219 26.30 14.65 -4.27
N PHE A 220 26.41 14.42 -5.59
CA PHE A 220 27.31 13.41 -6.14
C PHE A 220 28.79 13.73 -5.92
N LYS A 221 29.19 15.01 -5.99
CA LYS A 221 30.56 15.43 -5.67
C LYS A 221 30.94 15.11 -4.23
N VAL A 222 30.02 15.36 -3.28
CA VAL A 222 30.24 14.98 -1.88
C VAL A 222 30.39 13.47 -1.76
N LEU A 223 29.49 12.67 -2.36
CA LEU A 223 29.61 11.21 -2.33
C LEU A 223 30.94 10.69 -2.91
N LEU A 224 31.35 11.20 -4.07
CA LEU A 224 32.58 10.79 -4.74
C LEU A 224 33.84 11.11 -3.92
N GLY A 225 33.83 12.18 -3.14
CA GLY A 225 34.94 12.57 -2.26
C GLY A 225 34.89 11.96 -0.85
N SER A 226 33.84 11.21 -0.53
CA SER A 226 33.61 10.71 0.83
C SER A 226 34.27 9.35 1.07
N GLN A 227 34.83 9.16 2.27
CA GLN A 227 35.21 7.85 2.76
C GLN A 227 34.00 7.17 3.39
N VAL A 228 33.75 5.91 3.02
CA VAL A 228 32.62 5.12 3.52
C VAL A 228 33.10 3.97 4.38
N LEU A 229 32.35 3.66 5.43
CA LEU A 229 32.58 2.47 6.26
C LEU A 229 31.86 1.27 5.64
N VAL A 230 32.60 0.21 5.32
CA VAL A 230 32.05 -1.05 4.82
C VAL A 230 32.03 -2.06 5.98
N PRO A 231 30.86 -2.63 6.33
CA PRO A 231 30.80 -3.69 7.35
C PRO A 231 31.63 -4.90 6.92
N ALA A 232 32.61 -5.30 7.75
CA ALA A 232 33.48 -6.45 7.52
C ALA A 232 33.34 -7.49 8.65
N ASP A 233 33.48 -8.79 8.34
CA ASP A 233 33.53 -9.84 9.37
C ASP A 233 34.88 -9.80 10.10
N PRO A 234 34.96 -10.28 11.35
CA PRO A 234 36.21 -10.31 12.12
C PRO A 234 37.36 -11.04 11.41
N GLU A 235 37.04 -12.05 10.59
CA GLU A 235 38.00 -12.86 9.84
C GLU A 235 38.43 -12.22 8.51
N THR A 236 37.91 -11.03 8.18
CA THR A 236 38.28 -10.33 6.94
C THR A 236 39.76 -9.95 6.99
N PRO A 237 40.58 -10.34 6.00
CA PRO A 237 41.99 -9.98 5.96
C PRO A 237 42.19 -8.46 5.97
N TRP A 238 43.09 -7.98 6.83
CA TRP A 238 43.47 -6.57 6.86
C TRP A 238 44.17 -6.16 5.55
N GLY A 239 43.76 -5.02 4.99
CA GLY A 239 44.37 -4.46 3.78
C GLY A 239 43.84 -5.02 2.45
N ILE A 240 42.82 -5.89 2.49
CA ILE A 240 42.11 -6.30 1.28
C ILE A 240 41.47 -5.08 0.60
N THR A 241 41.61 -4.98 -0.73
CA THR A 241 41.14 -3.82 -1.49
C THR A 241 39.81 -4.10 -2.20
N PRO A 242 38.97 -3.09 -2.46
CA PRO A 242 37.63 -3.30 -3.01
C PRO A 242 37.58 -3.98 -4.40
N ASP A 243 38.68 -3.99 -5.13
CA ASP A 243 38.84 -4.69 -6.41
C ASP A 243 39.17 -6.19 -6.27
N ASP A 244 39.52 -6.64 -5.07
CA ASP A 244 39.78 -8.04 -4.77
C ASP A 244 38.48 -8.87 -4.80
N PRO A 245 38.44 -10.02 -5.47
CA PRO A 245 37.25 -10.88 -5.49
C PRO A 245 36.87 -11.46 -4.12
N GLU A 246 37.80 -11.55 -3.18
CA GLU A 246 37.56 -11.97 -1.80
C GLU A 246 37.16 -10.78 -0.90
N PHE A 247 37.16 -9.54 -1.42
CA PHE A 247 36.69 -8.38 -0.68
C PHE A 247 35.26 -8.62 -0.21
N PRO A 248 34.92 -8.32 1.07
CA PRO A 248 33.63 -8.66 1.66
C PRO A 248 32.54 -7.70 1.18
N TRP A 249 32.41 -7.51 -0.12
CA TRP A 249 31.21 -6.96 -0.72
C TRP A 249 30.06 -7.84 -0.28
N ARG A 250 29.35 -7.36 0.74
CA ARG A 250 28.05 -7.86 1.13
C ARG A 250 27.06 -6.92 0.48
N PRO A 251 26.77 -7.08 -0.82
CA PRO A 251 25.66 -6.35 -1.41
C PRO A 251 24.45 -6.77 -0.60
N THR A 252 24.01 -5.87 0.27
CA THR A 252 22.66 -5.93 0.75
C THR A 252 21.86 -5.75 -0.52
N ARG A 253 21.33 -6.86 -1.07
CA ARG A 253 20.21 -6.73 -1.99
C ARG A 253 19.28 -5.77 -1.27
N SER A 254 19.02 -4.59 -1.83
CA SER A 254 17.93 -3.75 -1.36
C SER A 254 16.72 -4.66 -1.48
N ARG A 255 16.38 -5.31 -0.38
CA ARG A 255 15.53 -6.49 -0.40
C ARG A 255 14.13 -5.95 -0.72
N ARG A 256 13.71 -6.00 -1.99
CA ARG A 256 12.32 -6.41 -2.31
C ARG A 256 12.20 -7.76 -1.63
N THR A 257 11.71 -7.76 -0.41
CA THR A 257 12.29 -8.70 0.53
C THR A 257 11.79 -10.10 0.23
N THR A 258 12.73 -11.03 0.18
CA THR A 258 12.48 -12.47 0.25
C THR A 258 13.56 -13.06 1.15
N ARG A 259 13.13 -13.71 2.23
CA ARG A 259 13.74 -14.90 2.86
C ARG A 259 12.89 -15.18 4.10
N SER A 260 12.09 -16.25 4.15
CA SER A 260 12.43 -17.67 4.00
C SER A 260 13.52 -18.11 4.99
N SER A 261 13.06 -18.64 6.11
CA SER A 261 13.83 -19.48 7.02
C SER A 261 13.44 -20.95 6.79
N ARG A 262 14.30 -21.71 6.10
CA ARG A 262 14.38 -23.16 6.30
C ARG A 262 15.53 -23.45 7.25
N GLY A 263 15.19 -24.12 8.35
CA GLY A 263 16.01 -25.15 8.97
C GLY A 263 17.06 -24.71 9.98
N VAL A 264 16.64 -24.36 11.20
CA VAL A 264 17.48 -24.61 12.37
C VAL A 264 17.39 -26.10 12.67
N ARG A 265 18.48 -26.84 12.48
CA ARG A 265 18.63 -28.18 13.08
C ARG A 265 18.90 -27.96 14.57
N PRO A 266 18.20 -28.62 15.51
CA PRO A 266 18.60 -28.55 16.90
C PRO A 266 19.94 -29.27 17.08
N ALA A 267 20.85 -28.60 17.79
CA ALA A 267 22.11 -29.16 18.24
C ALA A 267 21.84 -30.38 19.11
N CYS A 268 22.53 -31.48 18.79
CA CYS A 268 22.59 -32.65 19.64
C CYS A 268 23.56 -32.32 20.79
N THR A 269 23.04 -31.92 21.96
CA THR A 269 23.82 -31.87 23.19
C THR A 269 23.86 -33.27 23.82
N ASP A 270 25.08 -33.71 24.05
CA ASP A 270 25.49 -34.99 24.63
C ASP A 270 25.01 -35.10 26.09
N ALA A 271 23.83 -35.69 26.30
CA ALA A 271 23.36 -36.13 27.61
C ALA A 271 22.21 -37.15 27.44
N SER A 272 22.51 -38.33 26.89
CA SER A 272 22.04 -39.62 27.42
C SER A 272 22.47 -40.72 26.46
N ARG A 273 23.59 -41.37 26.77
CA ARG A 273 23.77 -42.78 26.37
C ARG A 273 22.54 -43.55 26.89
N SER A 274 22.07 -44.52 26.11
CA SER A 274 21.15 -45.60 26.52
C SER A 274 19.67 -45.52 26.10
N SER A 275 19.31 -45.13 24.87
CA SER A 275 18.01 -45.54 24.29
C SER A 275 17.80 -45.10 22.83
N CYS A 276 18.58 -45.60 21.87
CA CYS A 276 18.13 -45.58 20.46
C CYS A 276 18.81 -46.64 19.57
N SER A 277 19.05 -47.84 20.11
CA SER A 277 19.36 -49.02 19.30
C SER A 277 18.10 -49.89 19.19
N ARG A 278 17.14 -49.48 18.38
CA ARG A 278 16.09 -50.36 17.80
C ARG A 278 15.17 -49.56 16.90
N ARG A 279 15.25 -49.87 15.59
CA ARG A 279 14.32 -49.57 14.47
C ARG A 279 14.98 -48.78 13.35
N CYS A 280 15.80 -49.48 12.57
CA CYS A 280 15.96 -49.33 11.12
C CYS A 280 16.68 -50.59 10.61
N ALA A 281 15.95 -51.71 10.63
CA ALA A 281 16.18 -52.88 9.79
C ALA A 281 14.77 -53.35 9.40
N GLY A 282 14.50 -53.29 8.10
CA GLY A 282 13.18 -53.44 7.49
C GLY A 282 13.10 -52.55 6.27
#